data_AF-A0A3R6M8W0-F1
#
_entry.id   AF-A0A3R6M8W0-F1
#
_cell.length_a   1.000
_cell.length_b   1.000
_cell.length_c   1.000
_cell.angle_alpha   90.00
_cell.angle_beta   90.00
_cell.angle_gamma   90.00
#
_symmetry.space_group_name_H-M   'P 1'
#
loop_
_entity.id
_entity.type
_entity.pdbx_description
1 polymer ?
#
loop_
_entity_poly.entity_id
_entity_poly.type
_entity_poly.pdbx_seq_one_letter_code
_entity_poly.pdbx_strand_id
1 'polypeptide(L)'
;MNYIIRTAAVLACAVGLCATPCTAYAAGTANSAVGPGRVASVETNYPDTEEAKQALAILTDLYANETDETMRRIAVDTSLAAICGTDPRNGTVNTTDGRLGIIGVYPKDPSYFYRVVYSALNARTPYLVSGERLIILEGEQPTHDIAPLAQFYESAKAMKAATAGMGDYQKASYIHDAIRNRLTYEVSEQRQLAVDAWASGKTACYGYAGLFYLLGTYCDLQVDPVVGMTLDSYHAWDTVMIDGVKKIIDVTWDDTAETSAYFLLDEHALDGQRTAYTGDFETMKALCVSKK
;
A
#
# COMPACT_ATOMS: atom_id res chain seq x y z
N MET A 1 22.80 5.27 23.82
CA MET A 1 22.28 4.67 22.57
C MET A 1 21.66 3.29 22.79
N ASN A 2 22.29 2.36 23.52
CA ASN A 2 21.78 0.98 23.70
C ASN A 2 20.56 0.80 24.64
N TYR A 3 20.12 1.84 25.35
CA TYR A 3 19.03 1.73 26.34
C TYR A 3 17.65 2.10 25.77
N ILE A 4 17.60 2.97 24.74
CA ILE A 4 16.33 3.39 24.10
C ILE A 4 15.74 2.26 23.25
N ILE A 5 16.60 1.40 22.68
CA ILE A 5 16.22 0.30 21.78
C ILE A 5 15.51 -0.85 22.53
N ARG A 6 15.73 -1.01 23.85
CA ARG A 6 15.18 -2.14 24.62
C ARG A 6 13.73 -1.96 25.07
N THR A 7 13.18 -0.76 24.98
CA THR A 7 11.81 -0.46 25.43
C THR A 7 10.81 -0.36 24.27
N ALA A 8 11.27 -0.35 23.02
CA ALA A 8 10.40 -0.47 21.85
C ALA A 8 9.79 -1.87 21.87
N ALA A 9 8.51 -1.94 22.20
CA ALA A 9 7.76 -3.17 22.32
C ALA A 9 7.97 -4.06 21.09
N VAL A 10 8.10 -5.37 21.31
CA VAL A 10 8.09 -6.39 20.26
C VAL A 10 6.73 -6.29 19.55
N LEU A 11 6.66 -5.49 18.49
CA LEU A 11 5.48 -5.26 17.70
C LEU A 11 5.40 -6.37 16.66
N ALA A 12 4.65 -7.41 17.00
CA ALA A 12 4.33 -8.48 16.08
C ALA A 12 3.17 -8.04 15.17
N CYS A 13 3.48 -7.53 13.97
CA CYS A 13 2.48 -7.41 12.91
C CYS A 13 2.15 -8.84 12.42
N ALA A 14 0.95 -9.34 12.70
CA ALA A 14 0.53 -10.68 12.28
C ALA A 14 0.25 -10.73 10.77
N VAL A 15 1.00 -11.58 10.07
CA VAL A 15 1.09 -11.73 8.60
C VAL A 15 -0.19 -12.28 7.93
N GLY A 16 -1.24 -12.60 8.68
CA GLY A 16 -2.38 -13.42 8.21
C GLY A 16 -3.19 -12.86 7.04
N LEU A 17 -2.95 -11.63 6.61
CA LEU A 17 -3.78 -10.98 5.60
C LEU A 17 -3.01 -10.74 4.29
N CYS A 18 -1.68 -10.93 4.24
CA CYS A 18 -0.81 -10.49 3.13
C CYS A 18 -1.09 -11.29 1.88
N ALA A 19 -2.12 -10.86 1.15
CA ALA A 19 -2.48 -11.32 -0.17
C ALA A 19 -2.78 -12.84 -0.20
N THR A 20 -4.05 -13.24 -0.27
CA THR A 20 -4.40 -14.65 -0.43
C THR A 20 -4.12 -15.07 -1.89
N PRO A 21 -3.10 -15.92 -2.18
CA PRO A 21 -3.00 -16.52 -3.50
C PRO A 21 -4.21 -17.44 -3.69
N CYS A 22 -4.98 -17.23 -4.76
CA CYS A 22 -6.11 -18.10 -5.07
C CYS A 22 -5.70 -19.21 -6.03
N THR A 23 -6.28 -20.40 -5.85
CA THR A 23 -6.26 -21.41 -6.92
C THR A 23 -7.40 -21.08 -7.89
N ALA A 24 -7.04 -20.70 -9.11
CA ALA A 24 -8.01 -20.51 -10.20
C ALA A 24 -8.22 -21.83 -10.93
N TYR A 25 -9.49 -22.17 -11.21
CA TYR A 25 -9.80 -23.31 -12.05
C TYR A 25 -9.65 -22.86 -13.51
N ALA A 26 -8.43 -22.97 -14.03
CA ALA A 26 -8.13 -22.61 -15.42
C ALA A 26 -8.73 -23.66 -16.37
N ALA A 27 -10.04 -23.59 -16.59
CA ALA A 27 -10.69 -24.23 -17.73
C ALA A 27 -10.30 -23.46 -19.01
N GLY A 28 -9.04 -23.54 -19.44
CA GLY A 28 -8.58 -23.07 -20.76
C GLY A 28 -8.78 -21.58 -21.13
N THR A 29 -9.21 -20.70 -20.22
CA THR A 29 -9.61 -19.31 -20.54
C THR A 29 -8.75 -18.22 -19.89
N ALA A 30 -7.64 -18.57 -19.23
CA ALA A 30 -6.54 -17.61 -19.09
C ALA A 30 -5.82 -17.35 -20.43
N ASN A 31 -6.19 -18.07 -21.49
CA ASN A 31 -6.17 -17.49 -22.83
C ASN A 31 -7.36 -16.55 -22.94
N SER A 32 -7.08 -15.25 -22.80
CA SER A 32 -7.81 -14.19 -23.49
C SER A 32 -9.23 -14.58 -23.92
N ALA A 33 -10.20 -14.42 -23.03
CA ALA A 33 -11.59 -14.22 -23.47
C ALA A 33 -11.81 -12.75 -23.89
N VAL A 34 -10.78 -12.14 -24.47
CA VAL A 34 -10.95 -11.21 -25.57
C VAL A 34 -10.63 -12.07 -26.80
N GLY A 35 -11.63 -12.29 -27.67
CA GLY A 35 -11.56 -13.25 -28.77
C GLY A 35 -10.32 -13.12 -29.68
N PRO A 36 -10.15 -14.03 -30.66
CA PRO A 36 -8.95 -14.08 -31.50
C PRO A 36 -8.65 -12.69 -32.09
N GLY A 37 -7.55 -12.09 -31.66
CA GLY A 37 -7.09 -10.77 -32.11
C GLY A 37 -7.18 -9.62 -31.09
N ARG A 38 -7.51 -9.85 -29.82
CA ARG A 38 -7.40 -8.79 -28.79
C ARG A 38 -6.52 -9.21 -27.61
N VAL A 39 -5.44 -8.46 -27.43
CA VAL A 39 -4.62 -8.47 -26.21
C VAL A 39 -5.52 -8.00 -25.07
N ALA A 40 -5.45 -8.62 -23.88
CA ALA A 40 -5.98 -8.01 -22.66
C ALA A 40 -5.51 -6.54 -22.65
N SER A 41 -6.43 -5.58 -22.59
CA SER A 41 -6.06 -4.18 -22.70
C SER A 41 -5.01 -3.86 -21.62
N VAL A 42 -3.93 -3.18 -22.03
CA VAL A 42 -2.90 -2.69 -21.10
C VAL A 42 -3.52 -1.70 -20.10
N GLU A 43 -4.67 -1.12 -20.44
CA GLU A 43 -5.46 -0.18 -19.65
C GLU A 43 -6.60 -0.90 -18.91
N THR A 44 -6.70 -0.61 -17.60
CA THR A 44 -7.80 -1.00 -16.72
C THR A 44 -9.03 -0.14 -17.03
N ASN A 45 -10.20 -0.77 -17.20
CA ASN A 45 -11.46 -0.02 -17.32
C ASN A 45 -12.03 0.26 -15.92
N TYR A 46 -12.67 1.42 -15.79
CA TYR A 46 -13.36 1.83 -14.57
C TYR A 46 -14.86 1.96 -14.83
N PRO A 47 -15.72 1.71 -13.82
CA PRO A 47 -17.15 1.97 -13.93
C PRO A 47 -17.43 3.40 -14.41
N ASP A 48 -18.37 3.57 -15.35
CA ASP A 48 -18.79 4.89 -15.83
C ASP A 48 -19.86 5.48 -14.89
N THR A 49 -19.44 5.78 -13.67
CA THR A 49 -20.26 6.44 -12.65
C THR A 49 -19.63 7.76 -12.25
N GLU A 50 -20.44 8.71 -11.77
CA GLU A 50 -19.91 9.99 -11.25
C GLU A 50 -19.02 9.77 -10.03
N GLU A 51 -19.35 8.77 -9.20
CA GLU A 51 -18.52 8.33 -8.08
C GLU A 51 -17.13 7.88 -8.55
N ALA A 52 -17.07 7.00 -9.55
CA ALA A 52 -15.80 6.51 -10.08
C ALA A 52 -14.97 7.63 -10.72
N LYS A 53 -15.61 8.57 -11.43
CA LYS A 53 -14.91 9.74 -12.00
C LYS A 53 -14.31 10.63 -10.92
N GLN A 54 -15.05 10.88 -9.84
CA GLN A 54 -14.58 11.69 -8.72
C GLN A 54 -13.43 10.99 -7.96
N ALA A 55 -13.60 9.72 -7.63
CA ALA A 55 -12.57 8.94 -6.94
C ALA A 55 -11.30 8.82 -7.78
N LEU A 56 -11.44 8.56 -9.10
CA LEU A 56 -10.31 8.52 -10.02
C LEU A 56 -9.57 9.85 -10.09
N ALA A 57 -10.28 10.98 -10.14
CA ALA A 57 -9.65 12.30 -10.16
C ALA A 57 -8.83 12.56 -8.88
N ILE A 58 -9.38 12.20 -7.71
CA ILE A 58 -8.68 12.35 -6.42
C ILE A 58 -7.45 11.45 -6.35
N LEU A 59 -7.60 10.15 -6.67
CA LEU A 59 -6.50 9.19 -6.62
C LEU A 59 -5.39 9.56 -7.63
N THR A 60 -5.77 10.02 -8.83
CA THR A 60 -4.80 10.48 -9.83
C THR A 60 -3.95 11.64 -9.32
N ASP A 61 -4.56 12.61 -8.61
CA ASP A 61 -3.82 13.73 -8.02
C ASP A 61 -2.93 13.26 -6.86
N LEU A 62 -3.47 12.45 -5.94
CA LEU A 62 -2.74 11.92 -4.79
C LEU A 62 -1.46 11.16 -5.20
N TYR A 63 -1.52 10.37 -6.27
CA TYR A 63 -0.38 9.59 -6.77
C TYR A 63 0.37 10.27 -7.94
N ALA A 64 0.13 11.54 -8.24
CA ALA A 64 0.72 12.23 -9.39
C ALA A 64 2.27 12.21 -9.37
N ASN A 65 2.85 12.20 -8.16
CA ASN A 65 4.28 12.21 -7.92
C ASN A 65 4.93 10.82 -7.82
N GLU A 66 4.16 9.74 -7.91
CA GLU A 66 4.72 8.37 -7.83
C GLU A 66 5.42 7.97 -9.12
N THR A 67 6.74 7.83 -9.12
CA THR A 67 7.51 7.66 -10.36
C THR A 67 7.40 6.28 -11.01
N ASP A 68 7.07 5.22 -10.26
CA ASP A 68 6.76 3.90 -10.79
C ASP A 68 5.32 3.88 -11.32
N GLU A 69 5.19 3.95 -12.64
CA GLU A 69 3.90 3.95 -13.34
C GLU A 69 3.05 2.70 -13.05
N THR A 70 3.67 1.54 -12.80
CA THR A 70 2.93 0.31 -12.53
C THR A 70 2.43 0.28 -11.10
N MET A 71 3.25 0.68 -10.13
CA MET A 71 2.79 0.84 -8.74
C MET A 71 1.72 1.91 -8.61
N ARG A 72 1.88 3.05 -9.29
CA ARG A 72 0.86 4.09 -9.40
C ARG A 72 -0.46 3.51 -9.90
N ARG A 73 -0.43 2.75 -10.99
CA ARG A 73 -1.62 2.11 -11.57
C ARG A 73 -2.24 1.08 -10.61
N ILE A 74 -1.43 0.23 -9.98
CA ILE A 74 -1.91 -0.73 -8.97
C ILE A 74 -2.62 0.00 -7.83
N ALA A 75 -2.02 1.05 -7.28
CA ALA A 75 -2.57 1.79 -6.15
C ALA A 75 -3.89 2.48 -6.50
N VAL A 76 -3.99 3.10 -7.68
CA VAL A 76 -5.23 3.71 -8.18
C VAL A 76 -6.30 2.64 -8.42
N ASP A 77 -5.97 1.56 -9.14
CA ASP A 77 -6.92 0.53 -9.53
C ASP A 77 -7.49 -0.22 -8.31
N THR A 78 -6.64 -0.60 -7.34
CA THR A 78 -7.10 -1.29 -6.13
C THR A 78 -7.95 -0.38 -5.24
N SER A 79 -7.56 0.89 -5.09
CA SER A 79 -8.30 1.86 -4.27
C SER A 79 -9.64 2.23 -4.91
N LEU A 80 -9.69 2.37 -6.24
CA LEU A 80 -10.93 2.64 -6.94
C LEU A 80 -11.87 1.44 -6.92
N ALA A 81 -11.34 0.22 -7.07
CA ALA A 81 -12.13 -1.00 -6.92
C ALA A 81 -12.71 -1.14 -5.50
N ALA A 82 -11.99 -0.71 -4.45
CA ALA A 82 -12.52 -0.70 -3.09
C ALA A 82 -13.77 0.19 -2.94
N ILE A 83 -13.87 1.27 -3.72
CA ILE A 83 -14.99 2.22 -3.66
C ILE A 83 -16.11 1.82 -4.63
N CYS A 84 -15.77 1.54 -5.88
CA CYS A 84 -16.73 1.46 -7.00
C CYS A 84 -16.92 0.04 -7.54
N GLY A 85 -16.04 -0.88 -7.16
CA GLY A 85 -15.95 -2.23 -7.67
C GLY A 85 -15.31 -2.34 -9.04
N THR A 86 -15.40 -3.51 -9.66
CA THR A 86 -14.78 -3.79 -10.95
C THR A 86 -15.67 -3.46 -12.15
N ASP A 87 -15.06 -3.07 -13.27
CA ASP A 87 -15.78 -2.91 -14.53
C ASP A 87 -15.93 -4.26 -15.26
N PRO A 88 -17.14 -4.64 -15.73
CA PRO A 88 -17.36 -5.90 -16.44
C PRO A 88 -16.49 -6.10 -17.69
N ARG A 89 -16.01 -5.01 -18.32
CA ARG A 89 -15.10 -5.06 -19.48
C ARG A 89 -13.73 -5.63 -19.12
N ASN A 90 -13.32 -5.56 -17.86
CA ASN A 90 -12.06 -6.16 -17.38
C ASN A 90 -12.15 -7.70 -17.30
N GLY A 91 -13.36 -8.25 -17.25
CA GLY A 91 -13.61 -9.69 -17.19
C GLY A 91 -13.61 -10.25 -15.76
N THR A 92 -13.74 -11.57 -15.67
CA THR A 92 -13.87 -12.30 -14.40
C THR A 92 -13.03 -13.57 -14.38
N VAL A 93 -12.64 -14.03 -13.19
CA VAL A 93 -11.96 -15.31 -12.96
C VAL A 93 -12.79 -16.20 -12.05
N ASN A 94 -12.92 -17.48 -12.40
CA ASN A 94 -13.49 -18.49 -11.51
C ASN A 94 -12.41 -19.00 -10.54
N THR A 95 -12.64 -18.79 -9.25
CA THR A 95 -11.75 -19.19 -8.15
C THR A 95 -12.47 -20.17 -7.21
N THR A 96 -11.75 -20.72 -6.24
CA THR A 96 -12.36 -21.48 -5.13
C THR A 96 -13.34 -20.66 -4.30
N ASP A 97 -13.19 -19.34 -4.30
CA ASP A 97 -14.02 -18.42 -3.53
C ASP A 97 -15.22 -17.92 -4.36
N GLY A 98 -15.41 -18.45 -5.58
CA GLY A 98 -16.43 -18.04 -6.53
C GLY A 98 -15.87 -17.24 -7.71
N ARG A 99 -16.78 -16.62 -8.46
CA ARG A 99 -16.45 -15.81 -9.65
C ARG A 99 -16.11 -14.39 -9.21
N LEU A 100 -14.86 -13.98 -9.36
CA LEU A 100 -14.34 -12.68 -8.96
C LEU A 100 -14.09 -11.77 -10.17
N GLY A 101 -14.34 -10.47 -10.02
CA GLY A 101 -14.01 -9.47 -11.02
C GLY A 101 -12.51 -9.21 -11.12
N ILE A 102 -12.03 -8.87 -12.31
CA ILE A 102 -10.63 -8.47 -12.53
C ILE A 102 -10.51 -6.97 -12.24
N ILE A 103 -9.68 -6.62 -11.26
CA ILE A 103 -9.28 -5.23 -11.00
C ILE A 103 -8.32 -4.77 -12.09
N GLY A 104 -7.26 -5.54 -12.34
CA GLY A 104 -6.26 -5.18 -13.35
C GLY A 104 -5.25 -6.29 -13.63
N VAL A 105 -4.49 -6.11 -14.70
CA VAL A 105 -3.45 -7.03 -15.17
C VAL A 105 -2.13 -6.29 -15.31
N TYR A 106 -1.09 -6.82 -14.67
CA TYR A 106 0.19 -6.16 -14.51
C TYR A 106 1.35 -7.09 -14.90
N PRO A 107 2.54 -6.55 -15.23
CA PRO A 107 3.75 -7.35 -15.28
C PRO A 107 3.93 -8.16 -13.99
N LYS A 108 4.45 -9.38 -14.11
CA LYS A 108 4.85 -10.16 -12.94
C LYS A 108 6.13 -9.56 -12.36
N ASP A 109 5.96 -8.71 -11.35
CA ASP A 109 7.03 -8.21 -10.51
C ASP A 109 6.73 -8.53 -9.03
N PRO A 110 7.64 -9.20 -8.31
CA PRO A 110 7.45 -9.48 -6.90
C PRO A 110 7.35 -8.25 -6.00
N SER A 111 7.89 -7.09 -6.40
CA SER A 111 7.74 -5.84 -5.64
C SER A 111 6.28 -5.40 -5.52
N TYR A 112 5.41 -5.80 -6.45
CA TYR A 112 3.98 -5.50 -6.42
C TYR A 112 3.22 -6.25 -5.30
N PHE A 113 3.88 -7.18 -4.61
CA PHE A 113 3.35 -7.73 -3.35
C PHE A 113 3.40 -6.73 -2.20
N TYR A 114 4.21 -5.67 -2.31
CA TYR A 114 4.23 -4.54 -1.36
C TYR A 114 3.03 -3.60 -1.51
N ARG A 115 2.12 -3.85 -2.47
CA ARG A 115 0.93 -3.02 -2.73
C ARG A 115 0.05 -2.71 -1.52
N VAL A 116 0.17 -3.48 -0.43
CA VAL A 116 -0.51 -3.23 0.85
C VAL A 116 -0.09 -1.91 1.50
N VAL A 117 1.12 -1.41 1.20
CA VAL A 117 1.58 -0.09 1.66
C VAL A 117 1.23 1.00 0.64
N TYR A 118 1.13 0.63 -0.65
CA TYR A 118 0.82 1.58 -1.72
C TYR A 118 -0.66 1.93 -1.81
N SER A 119 -1.58 0.98 -1.55
CA SER A 119 -3.02 1.19 -1.76
C SER A 119 -3.59 2.13 -0.69
N ALA A 120 -4.39 3.10 -1.13
CA ALA A 120 -5.00 4.09 -0.24
C ALA A 120 -6.11 3.47 0.61
N LEU A 121 -6.95 2.61 0.02
CA LEU A 121 -8.09 1.99 0.69
C LEU A 121 -7.93 0.47 0.80
N ASN A 122 -8.46 -0.06 1.90
CA ASN A 122 -8.52 -1.47 2.18
C ASN A 122 -9.59 -2.13 1.31
N ALA A 123 -9.13 -3.12 0.54
CA ALA A 123 -9.97 -4.15 -0.03
C ALA A 123 -9.19 -5.45 -0.02
N ARG A 124 -9.86 -6.56 0.28
CA ARG A 124 -9.31 -7.88 -0.02
C ARG A 124 -9.10 -7.96 -1.53
N THR A 125 -7.84 -8.01 -1.94
CA THR A 125 -7.43 -8.13 -3.34
C THR A 125 -6.71 -9.46 -3.56
N PRO A 126 -7.43 -10.57 -3.79
CA PRO A 126 -6.80 -11.81 -4.19
C PRO A 126 -6.05 -11.63 -5.49
N TYR A 127 -5.09 -12.51 -5.75
CA TYR A 127 -4.30 -12.45 -6.96
C TYR A 127 -3.99 -13.84 -7.47
N LEU A 128 -3.62 -13.90 -8.74
CA LEU A 128 -3.02 -15.06 -9.36
C LEU A 128 -1.95 -14.64 -10.35
N VAL A 129 -0.99 -15.53 -10.58
CA VAL A 129 0.03 -15.36 -11.60
C VAL A 129 -0.26 -16.32 -12.75
N SER A 130 -0.28 -15.79 -13.97
CA SER A 130 -0.45 -16.58 -15.19
C SER A 130 0.59 -16.15 -16.22
N GLY A 131 1.57 -17.02 -16.47
CA GLY A 131 2.75 -16.67 -17.27
C GLY A 131 3.55 -15.52 -16.62
N GLU A 132 3.80 -14.46 -17.40
CA GLU A 132 4.52 -13.24 -16.96
C GLU A 132 3.57 -12.13 -16.49
N ARG A 133 2.35 -12.49 -16.04
CA ARG A 133 1.34 -11.53 -15.61
C ARG A 133 0.86 -11.80 -14.19
N LEU A 134 0.74 -10.72 -13.42
CA LEU A 134 0.02 -10.65 -12.16
C LEU A 134 -1.40 -10.17 -12.45
N ILE A 135 -2.41 -10.92 -12.02
CA ILE A 135 -3.82 -10.54 -12.14
C ILE A 135 -4.35 -10.29 -10.73
N ILE A 136 -4.86 -9.08 -10.48
CA ILE A 136 -5.44 -8.68 -9.21
C ILE A 136 -6.96 -8.72 -9.34
N LEU A 137 -7.62 -9.29 -8.34
CA LEU A 137 -9.05 -9.55 -8.31
C LEU A 137 -9.72 -8.78 -7.18
N GLU A 138 -11.01 -8.52 -7.35
CA GLU A 138 -11.89 -7.98 -6.32
C GLU A 138 -12.37 -9.13 -5.41
N GLY A 139 -11.98 -9.08 -4.15
CA GLY A 139 -12.30 -10.13 -3.16
C GLY A 139 -13.33 -9.72 -2.11
N GLU A 140 -13.77 -8.46 -2.14
CA GLU A 140 -14.73 -7.85 -1.21
C GLU A 140 -15.73 -6.99 -1.99
N GLN A 141 -16.87 -6.69 -1.38
CA GLN A 141 -17.86 -5.79 -1.98
C GLN A 141 -17.37 -4.34 -1.89
N PRO A 142 -17.60 -3.52 -2.93
CA PRO A 142 -17.28 -2.10 -2.90
C PRO A 142 -18.07 -1.35 -1.85
N THR A 143 -17.48 -0.29 -1.29
CA THR A 143 -18.10 0.51 -0.23
C THR A 143 -19.21 1.42 -0.75
N HIS A 144 -19.12 1.87 -2.01
CA HIS A 144 -19.94 2.96 -2.56
C HIS A 144 -19.94 4.22 -1.70
N ASP A 145 -18.80 4.48 -1.04
CA ASP A 145 -18.59 5.65 -0.19
C ASP A 145 -17.22 6.29 -0.47
N ILE A 146 -17.26 7.44 -1.13
CA ILE A 146 -16.10 8.27 -1.43
C ILE A 146 -15.73 9.21 -0.27
N ALA A 147 -16.59 9.38 0.75
CA ALA A 147 -16.40 10.40 1.77
C ALA A 147 -15.06 10.30 2.53
N PRO A 148 -14.58 9.10 2.93
CA PRO A 148 -13.26 8.96 3.56
C PRO A 148 -12.13 9.44 2.66
N LEU A 149 -12.18 9.08 1.37
CA LEU A 149 -11.17 9.50 0.38
C LEU A 149 -11.21 11.02 0.17
N ALA A 150 -12.39 11.61 0.02
CA ALA A 150 -12.55 13.05 -0.16
C ALA A 150 -12.04 13.85 1.06
N GLN A 151 -12.35 13.40 2.28
CA GLN A 151 -11.88 14.04 3.51
C GLN A 151 -10.37 13.92 3.69
N PHE A 152 -9.80 12.76 3.39
CA PHE A 152 -8.36 12.57 3.36
C PHE A 152 -7.69 13.51 2.36
N TYR A 153 -8.26 13.62 1.15
CA TYR A 153 -7.72 14.48 0.09
C TYR A 153 -7.68 15.97 0.48
N GLU A 154 -8.70 16.48 1.15
CA GLU A 154 -8.66 17.86 1.68
C GLU A 154 -7.54 18.04 2.72
N SER A 155 -7.33 17.03 3.57
CA SER A 155 -6.23 17.03 4.55
C SER A 155 -4.86 17.01 3.87
N ALA A 156 -4.70 16.18 2.83
CA ALA A 156 -3.48 16.08 2.03
C ALA A 156 -3.15 17.40 1.31
N LYS A 157 -4.16 18.06 0.70
CA LYS A 157 -3.99 19.39 0.09
C LYS A 157 -3.57 20.45 1.08
N ALA A 158 -4.19 20.48 2.27
CA ALA A 158 -3.81 21.41 3.32
C ALA A 158 -2.36 21.18 3.79
N MET A 159 -1.95 19.91 3.91
CA MET A 159 -0.58 19.52 4.27
C MET A 159 0.44 19.92 3.19
N LYS A 160 0.13 19.69 1.91
CA LYS A 160 0.97 20.13 0.78
C LYS A 160 1.15 21.65 0.79
N ALA A 161 0.06 22.40 1.01
CA ALA A 161 0.12 23.85 1.14
C ALA A 161 0.97 24.32 2.33
N ALA A 162 0.83 23.67 3.50
CA ALA A 162 1.58 24.01 4.70
C ALA A 162 3.09 23.73 4.55
N THR A 163 3.46 22.74 3.75
CA THR A 163 4.85 22.28 3.61
C THR A 163 5.56 22.79 2.34
N ALA A 164 4.89 23.56 1.48
CA ALA A 164 5.41 24.00 0.18
C ALA A 164 6.75 24.78 0.23
N GLY A 165 7.06 25.44 1.34
CA GLY A 165 8.31 26.18 1.54
C GLY A 165 9.31 25.51 2.48
N MET A 166 9.05 24.30 2.94
CA MET A 166 9.90 23.57 3.88
C MET A 166 11.01 22.81 3.15
N GLY A 167 12.20 22.73 3.76
CA GLY A 167 13.24 21.78 3.33
C GLY A 167 12.85 20.34 3.64
N ASP A 168 13.56 19.36 3.08
CA ASP A 168 13.21 17.94 3.15
C ASP A 168 12.99 17.46 4.59
N TYR A 169 13.93 17.77 5.50
CA TYR A 169 13.83 17.40 6.91
C TYR A 169 12.57 17.99 7.58
N GLN A 170 12.34 19.30 7.40
CA GLN A 170 11.20 19.99 8.00
C GLN A 170 9.88 19.40 7.50
N LYS A 171 9.80 19.15 6.19
CA LYS A 171 8.64 18.54 5.57
C LYS A 171 8.40 17.11 6.08
N ALA A 172 9.43 16.27 6.10
CA ALA A 172 9.33 14.90 6.59
C ALA A 172 8.88 14.85 8.07
N SER A 173 9.47 15.68 8.94
CA SER A 173 9.07 15.79 10.34
C SER A 173 7.63 16.28 10.52
N TYR A 174 7.18 17.24 9.71
CA TYR A 174 5.81 17.76 9.75
C TYR A 174 4.79 16.67 9.41
N ILE A 175 5.04 15.92 8.33
CA ILE A 175 4.17 14.84 7.87
C ILE A 175 4.15 13.70 8.90
N HIS A 176 5.33 13.31 9.39
CA HIS A 176 5.47 12.33 10.46
C HIS A 176 4.62 12.68 11.69
N ASP A 177 4.79 13.90 12.21
CA ASP A 177 4.09 14.34 13.42
C ASP A 177 2.58 14.46 13.19
N ALA A 178 2.15 14.87 12.00
CA ALA A 178 0.72 14.89 11.64
C ALA A 178 0.12 13.48 11.67
N ILE A 179 0.82 12.47 11.15
CA ILE A 179 0.38 11.07 11.18
C ILE A 179 0.35 10.55 12.62
N ARG A 180 1.47 10.71 13.35
CA ARG A 180 1.59 10.25 14.75
C ARG A 180 0.52 10.85 15.65
N ASN A 181 0.23 12.15 15.51
CA ASN A 181 -0.81 12.81 16.31
C ASN A 181 -2.24 12.41 15.92
N ARG A 182 -2.44 11.90 14.70
CA ARG A 182 -3.76 11.51 14.18
C ARG A 182 -4.13 10.07 14.54
N LEU A 183 -3.13 9.20 14.66
CA LEU A 183 -3.31 7.75 14.80
C LEU A 183 -3.01 7.24 16.20
N THR A 184 -3.44 6.02 16.45
CA THR A 184 -3.05 5.21 17.59
C THR A 184 -2.75 3.80 17.10
N TYR A 185 -1.60 3.24 17.49
CA TYR A 185 -1.24 1.90 17.07
C TYR A 185 -2.24 0.86 17.58
N GLU A 186 -2.85 0.11 16.65
CA GLU A 186 -3.80 -0.97 16.94
C GLU A 186 -3.68 -2.07 15.89
N VAL A 187 -3.65 -3.34 16.33
CA VAL A 187 -3.73 -4.50 15.44
C VAL A 187 -5.17 -4.98 15.40
N SER A 188 -5.84 -4.81 14.27
CA SER A 188 -7.20 -5.27 14.01
C SER A 188 -7.25 -6.45 13.02
N GLU A 189 -8.36 -7.19 13.03
CA GLU A 189 -8.60 -8.29 12.06
C GLU A 189 -8.77 -7.77 10.63
N GLN A 190 -9.37 -6.59 10.48
CA GLN A 190 -9.47 -5.88 9.21
C GLN A 190 -8.31 -4.89 9.10
N ARG A 191 -7.67 -4.82 7.95
CA ARG A 191 -6.61 -3.84 7.73
C ARG A 191 -7.19 -2.45 7.59
N GLN A 192 -6.44 -1.50 8.13
CA GLN A 192 -6.67 -0.08 7.90
C GLN A 192 -5.47 0.43 7.09
N LEU A 193 -5.65 0.52 5.76
CA LEU A 193 -4.63 1.11 4.88
C LEU A 193 -4.65 2.63 5.01
N ALA A 194 -3.99 3.39 4.13
CA ALA A 194 -3.69 4.80 4.40
C ALA A 194 -4.94 5.65 4.71
N VAL A 195 -5.91 5.71 3.79
CA VAL A 195 -7.16 6.48 3.94
C VAL A 195 -8.03 5.90 5.05
N ASP A 196 -8.13 4.58 5.18
CA ASP A 196 -8.94 3.96 6.24
C ASP A 196 -8.36 4.24 7.63
N ALA A 197 -7.04 4.21 7.76
CA ALA A 197 -6.32 4.54 8.99
C ALA A 197 -6.51 6.01 9.34
N TRP A 198 -6.45 6.90 8.35
CA TRP A 198 -6.72 8.31 8.55
C TRP A 198 -8.18 8.56 8.98
N ALA A 199 -9.14 7.79 8.47
CA ALA A 199 -10.53 7.91 8.85
C ALA A 199 -10.79 7.35 10.26
N SER A 200 -10.32 6.13 10.54
CA SER A 200 -10.52 5.44 11.82
C SER A 200 -9.69 6.02 12.97
N GLY A 201 -8.55 6.64 12.67
CA GLY A 201 -7.56 7.09 13.65
C GLY A 201 -6.73 5.96 14.24
N LYS A 202 -6.72 4.78 13.63
CA LYS A 202 -6.01 3.59 14.14
C LYS A 202 -5.46 2.76 13.00
N THR A 203 -4.31 2.11 13.22
CA THR A 203 -3.75 1.12 12.29
C THR A 203 -2.52 0.42 12.91
N ALA A 204 -1.98 -0.57 12.21
CA ALA A 204 -0.68 -1.17 12.49
C ALA A 204 0.40 -0.68 11.51
N CYS A 205 1.56 -1.33 11.53
CA CYS A 205 2.77 -0.94 10.77
C CYS A 205 2.53 -0.49 9.31
N TYR A 206 1.66 -1.20 8.58
CA TYR A 206 1.37 -0.95 7.17
C TYR A 206 0.58 0.34 6.91
N GLY A 207 -0.32 0.76 7.80
CA GLY A 207 -1.10 1.98 7.60
C GLY A 207 -0.29 3.24 7.91
N TYR A 208 0.60 3.17 8.91
CA TYR A 208 1.57 4.24 9.17
C TYR A 208 2.52 4.43 7.98
N ALA A 209 3.10 3.34 7.48
CA ALA A 209 3.99 3.41 6.32
C ALA A 209 3.26 3.89 5.06
N GLY A 210 2.05 3.37 4.81
CA GLY A 210 1.25 3.79 3.66
C GLY A 210 0.82 5.25 3.72
N LEU A 211 0.54 5.79 4.92
CA LEU A 211 0.26 7.20 5.11
C LEU A 211 1.48 8.08 4.87
N PHE A 212 2.64 7.70 5.41
CA PHE A 212 3.86 8.48 5.22
C PHE A 212 4.30 8.47 3.76
N TYR A 213 4.23 7.32 3.08
CA TYR A 213 4.43 7.20 1.65
C TYR A 213 3.45 8.09 0.86
N LEU A 214 2.14 7.96 1.07
CA LEU A 214 1.13 8.68 0.28
C LEU A 214 1.20 10.20 0.49
N LEU A 215 1.30 10.66 1.75
CA LEU A 215 1.40 12.09 2.06
C LEU A 215 2.77 12.66 1.69
N GLY A 216 3.85 11.90 1.92
CA GLY A 216 5.21 12.28 1.60
C GLY A 216 5.42 12.49 0.11
N THR A 217 5.06 11.49 -0.70
CA THR A 217 5.12 11.60 -2.17
C THR A 217 4.22 12.72 -2.68
N TYR A 218 2.99 12.86 -2.17
CA TYR A 218 2.10 13.96 -2.54
C TYR A 218 2.69 15.34 -2.22
N CYS A 219 3.43 15.47 -1.12
CA CYS A 219 4.14 16.70 -0.72
C CYS A 219 5.53 16.86 -1.36
N ASP A 220 5.83 16.10 -2.42
CA ASP A 220 7.07 16.19 -3.20
C ASP A 220 8.33 15.70 -2.43
N LEU A 221 8.17 14.79 -1.46
CA LEU A 221 9.31 14.01 -0.93
C LEU A 221 9.54 12.75 -1.78
N GLN A 222 10.79 12.36 -1.93
CA GLN A 222 11.14 11.06 -2.48
C GLN A 222 11.10 10.03 -1.35
N VAL A 223 10.06 9.18 -1.36
CA VAL A 223 9.79 8.20 -0.30
C VAL A 223 9.64 6.83 -0.93
N ASP A 224 10.37 5.83 -0.41
CA ASP A 224 10.19 4.43 -0.79
C ASP A 224 9.63 3.65 0.40
N PRO A 225 8.48 2.96 0.25
CA PRO A 225 7.98 2.09 1.29
C PRO A 225 8.80 0.80 1.31
N VAL A 226 9.06 0.31 2.51
CA VAL A 226 9.83 -0.89 2.76
C VAL A 226 9.02 -1.86 3.58
N VAL A 227 8.98 -3.10 3.10
CA VAL A 227 8.42 -4.22 3.83
C VAL A 227 9.57 -5.18 4.14
N GLY A 228 9.59 -5.72 5.34
CA GLY A 228 10.71 -6.53 5.79
C GLY A 228 10.44 -7.34 7.05
N MET A 229 11.53 -7.82 7.63
CA MET A 229 11.57 -8.41 8.96
C MET A 229 12.30 -7.48 9.93
N THR A 230 11.80 -7.36 11.15
CA THR A 230 12.47 -6.72 12.27
C THR A 230 12.29 -7.55 13.53
N LEU A 231 13.36 -7.82 14.29
CA LEU A 231 13.29 -8.61 15.53
C LEU A 231 12.44 -9.91 15.39
N ASP A 232 12.62 -10.63 14.27
CA ASP A 232 11.88 -11.86 13.91
C ASP A 232 10.36 -11.70 13.69
N SER A 233 9.85 -10.48 13.53
CA SER A 233 8.48 -10.19 13.09
C SER A 233 8.44 -9.44 11.75
N TYR A 234 7.34 -9.59 11.02
CA TYR A 234 7.08 -8.76 9.84
C TYR A 234 6.89 -7.30 10.26
N HIS A 235 7.43 -6.38 9.47
CA HIS A 235 7.27 -4.95 9.68
C HIS A 235 7.23 -4.18 8.35
N ALA A 236 6.62 -3.00 8.39
CA ALA A 236 6.61 -2.04 7.30
C ALA A 236 7.06 -0.68 7.82
N TRP A 237 7.94 -0.02 7.07
CA TRP A 237 8.49 1.31 7.35
C TRP A 237 8.79 2.00 6.02
N ASP A 238 9.34 3.22 6.05
CA ASP A 238 9.71 3.93 4.83
C ASP A 238 11.17 4.36 4.83
N THR A 239 11.65 4.71 3.65
CA THR A 239 12.87 5.49 3.50
C THR A 239 12.56 6.78 2.79
N VAL A 240 13.27 7.84 3.13
CA VAL A 240 13.05 9.20 2.60
C VAL A 240 14.38 9.84 2.25
N MET A 241 14.43 10.54 1.12
CA MET A 241 15.59 11.35 0.75
C MET A 241 15.56 12.67 1.54
N ILE A 242 16.61 12.93 2.32
CA ILE A 242 16.78 14.16 3.09
C ILE A 242 18.10 14.81 2.66
N ASP A 243 18.03 15.97 2.00
CA ASP A 243 19.21 16.73 1.54
C ASP A 243 20.18 15.86 0.72
N GLY A 244 19.63 14.97 -0.12
CA GLY A 244 20.40 14.05 -0.97
C GLY A 244 20.93 12.78 -0.27
N VAL A 245 20.56 12.54 0.99
CA VAL A 245 20.91 11.32 1.74
C VAL A 245 19.66 10.50 2.04
N LYS A 246 19.68 9.22 1.67
CA LYS A 246 18.59 8.29 1.97
C LYS A 246 18.61 7.94 3.47
N LYS A 247 17.49 8.20 4.16
CA LYS A 247 17.28 7.93 5.58
C LYS A 247 16.14 6.97 5.77
N ILE A 248 16.20 6.15 6.81
CA ILE A 248 15.03 5.40 7.30
C ILE A 248 14.09 6.37 8.02
N ILE A 249 12.79 6.09 7.97
CA ILE A 249 11.79 6.75 8.82
C ILE A 249 10.73 5.72 9.20
N ASP A 250 10.33 5.74 10.46
CA ASP A 250 9.40 4.74 11.01
C ASP A 250 8.44 5.36 12.02
N VAL A 251 7.32 5.87 11.50
CA VAL A 251 6.28 6.50 12.32
C VAL A 251 5.70 5.53 13.35
N THR A 252 5.67 4.23 13.05
CA THR A 252 5.12 3.22 13.97
C THR A 252 6.00 3.07 15.21
N TRP A 253 7.31 2.96 15.01
CA TRP A 253 8.24 2.85 16.13
C TRP A 253 8.33 4.15 16.91
N ASP A 254 8.25 5.32 16.28
CA ASP A 254 8.23 6.60 17.02
C ASP A 254 6.92 6.81 17.80
N ASP A 255 5.78 6.35 17.28
CA ASP A 255 4.52 6.32 18.03
C ASP A 255 4.62 5.44 19.28
N THR A 256 5.06 4.19 19.09
CA THR A 256 5.06 3.15 20.13
C THR A 256 6.23 3.22 21.11
N ALA A 257 7.37 3.81 20.73
CA ALA A 257 8.51 4.05 21.61
C ALA A 257 8.46 5.44 22.29
N GLU A 258 7.45 6.25 21.97
CA GLU A 258 7.32 7.65 22.40
C GLU A 258 8.57 8.51 22.10
N THR A 259 9.20 8.28 20.96
CA THR A 259 10.36 9.06 20.51
C THR A 259 9.98 10.06 19.41
N SER A 260 10.73 11.16 19.33
CA SER A 260 10.71 12.10 18.20
C SER A 260 12.04 12.07 17.46
N ALA A 261 12.68 10.89 17.43
CA ALA A 261 13.95 10.70 16.74
C ALA A 261 13.75 10.62 15.21
N TYR A 262 12.49 10.51 14.76
CA TYR A 262 12.07 10.33 13.37
C TYR A 262 12.69 9.09 12.71
N PHE A 263 13.36 8.25 13.51
CA PHE A 263 14.29 7.19 13.13
C PHE A 263 15.12 7.47 11.86
N LEU A 264 15.59 8.74 11.67
CA LEU A 264 16.41 9.23 10.55
C LEU A 264 17.84 8.68 10.55
N LEU A 265 17.93 7.37 10.68
CA LEU A 265 19.14 6.59 10.67
C LEU A 265 19.64 6.49 9.23
N ASP A 266 20.96 6.47 9.04
CA ASP A 266 21.52 6.06 7.75
C ASP A 266 21.02 4.65 7.42
N GLU A 267 20.76 4.38 6.13
CA GLU A 267 20.30 3.05 5.69
C GLU A 267 21.23 1.91 6.12
N HIS A 268 22.52 2.24 6.30
CA HIS A 268 23.57 1.32 6.77
C HIS A 268 23.77 1.32 8.30
N ALA A 269 23.16 2.25 9.05
CA ALA A 269 23.28 2.33 10.51
C ALA A 269 22.41 1.31 11.25
N LEU A 270 21.58 0.54 10.52
CA LEU A 270 20.78 -0.55 11.08
C LEU A 270 21.60 -1.82 11.17
N ASP A 271 22.46 -1.87 12.18
CA ASP A 271 23.30 -3.01 12.54
C ASP A 271 22.42 -4.22 12.97
N GLY A 272 22.02 -5.06 12.00
CA GLY A 272 21.50 -6.41 12.20
C GLY A 272 20.04 -6.59 12.68
N GLN A 273 19.22 -5.53 12.73
CA GLN A 273 17.84 -5.60 13.27
C GLN A 273 16.71 -5.50 12.25
N ARG A 274 16.98 -5.04 11.02
CA ARG A 274 15.98 -4.98 9.93
C ARG A 274 16.52 -5.62 8.67
N THR A 275 15.68 -6.41 8.00
CA THR A 275 15.99 -6.99 6.70
C THR A 275 14.86 -6.61 5.74
N ALA A 276 15.14 -5.71 4.80
CA ALA A 276 14.21 -5.39 3.72
C ALA A 276 14.01 -6.60 2.81
N TYR A 277 12.78 -6.84 2.37
CA TYR A 277 12.54 -7.81 1.31
C TYR A 277 12.95 -7.22 -0.04
N THR A 278 13.53 -8.06 -0.90
CA THR A 278 14.05 -7.67 -2.22
C THR A 278 13.26 -8.26 -3.38
N GLY A 279 12.04 -8.76 -3.13
CA GLY A 279 11.16 -9.27 -4.18
C GLY A 279 11.46 -10.72 -4.63
N ASP A 280 11.72 -11.65 -3.72
CA ASP A 280 11.68 -13.08 -4.08
C ASP A 280 10.24 -13.62 -4.00
N PHE A 281 9.72 -14.09 -5.14
CA PHE A 281 8.37 -14.65 -5.26
C PHE A 281 8.17 -15.89 -4.39
N GLU A 282 9.18 -16.75 -4.27
CA GLU A 282 9.08 -17.96 -3.44
C GLU A 282 9.13 -17.61 -1.95
N THR A 283 9.90 -16.59 -1.55
CA THR A 283 9.86 -16.01 -0.19
C THR A 283 8.49 -15.39 0.10
N MET A 284 7.90 -14.60 -0.81
CA MET A 284 6.56 -14.03 -0.61
C MET A 284 5.49 -15.11 -0.48
N LYS A 285 5.53 -16.13 -1.35
CA LYS A 285 4.63 -17.29 -1.27
C LYS A 285 4.82 -18.05 0.05
N ALA A 286 6.06 -18.25 0.51
CA ALA A 286 6.33 -18.86 1.80
C ALA A 286 5.75 -18.03 2.95
N LEU A 287 5.85 -16.70 2.90
CA LEU A 287 5.27 -15.78 3.90
C LEU A 287 3.72 -15.78 3.89
N CYS A 288 3.10 -15.87 2.72
CA CYS A 288 1.64 -16.00 2.58
C CYS A 288 1.12 -17.36 3.06
N VAL A 289 1.92 -18.42 2.96
CA VAL A 289 1.55 -19.81 3.31
C VAL A 289 1.97 -20.16 4.74
N SER A 290 2.96 -19.47 5.31
CA SER A 290 3.41 -19.67 6.69
C SER A 290 2.51 -18.92 7.67
N LYS A 291 1.31 -19.47 7.90
CA LYS A 291 0.72 -19.68 9.24
C LYS A 291 -0.55 -20.52 9.14
N LYS A 292 -0.40 -21.78 9.53
CA LYS A 292 -1.35 -22.42 10.44
C LYS A 292 -1.26 -21.76 11.81
#